data_AF-A0A1S4F8S4-F1
#
_entry.id   AF-A0A1S4F8S4-F1
#
_cell.length_a   1.000
_cell.length_b   1.000
_cell.length_c   1.000
_cell.angle_alpha   90.00
_cell.angle_beta   90.00
_cell.angle_gamma   90.00
#
_symmetry.space_group_name_H-M   'P 1'
#
loop_
_entity.id
_entity.type
_entity.pdbx_description
1 polymer ?
#
loop_
_entity_poly.entity_id
_entity_poly.type
_entity_poly.pdbx_seq_one_letter_code
_entity_poly.pdbx_strand_id
1 'polypeptide(L)'
;MAQMAITLLTRAIEYDMNGRKLESLKLYEDGIEALLKESKAETDPKRKQHFQAKIVEYMNRAEQVKDQVTRWKSRGEIRDKMHVVDGATGYSYGRVFGRYMTDDVKEILVEEPYVREHHQLCNLVMFSELAVTSCKNLKFIKLLTVREQKNNDEQGRAFQTLKDSLKKQGVEFFVEYSANMHDRQVM
;
A
#
# COMPACT_ATOMS: atom_id res chain seq x y z
N MET A 1 13.78 18.68 15.69
CA MET A 1 13.53 17.22 15.68
C MET A 1 12.07 16.89 15.36
N ALA A 2 11.06 17.59 15.91
CA ALA A 2 9.63 17.37 15.61
C ALA A 2 9.13 17.57 14.18
N GLN A 3 9.97 18.07 13.27
CA GLN A 3 9.54 18.44 11.93
C GLN A 3 9.13 17.23 11.09
N MET A 4 9.78 16.08 11.28
CA MET A 4 9.50 14.87 10.50
C MET A 4 8.13 14.29 10.87
N ALA A 5 7.86 14.09 12.16
CA ALA A 5 6.57 13.60 12.65
C ALA A 5 5.42 14.50 12.20
N ILE A 6 5.57 15.83 12.35
CA ILE A 6 4.57 16.81 11.92
C ILE A 6 4.32 16.71 10.41
N THR A 7 5.37 16.61 9.60
CA THR A 7 5.23 16.53 8.13
C THR A 7 4.48 15.27 7.70
N LEU A 8 4.82 14.11 8.28
CA LEU A 8 4.16 12.84 7.99
C LEU A 8 2.69 12.88 8.39
N LEU A 9 2.39 13.31 9.61
CA LEU A 9 1.02 13.36 10.15
C LEU A 9 0.14 14.39 9.41
N THR A 10 0.70 15.52 9.00
CA THR A 10 -0.02 16.52 8.20
C THR A 10 -0.42 15.93 6.85
N ARG A 11 0.51 15.26 6.16
CA ARG A 11 0.21 14.58 4.89
C ARG A 11 -0.77 13.43 5.07
N ALA A 12 -0.68 12.69 6.18
CA ALA A 12 -1.62 11.62 6.50
C ALA A 12 -3.06 12.15 6.56
N ILE A 13 -3.28 13.26 7.27
CA ILE A 13 -4.60 13.92 7.36
C ILE A 13 -5.09 14.39 5.99
N GLU A 14 -4.23 15.08 5.23
CA GLU A 14 -4.58 15.56 3.89
C GLU A 14 -5.01 14.42 2.96
N TYR A 15 -4.26 13.33 2.97
CA TYR A 15 -4.52 12.18 2.09
C TYR A 15 -5.77 11.42 2.52
N ASP A 16 -5.97 11.25 3.82
CA ASP A 16 -7.16 10.65 4.39
C ASP A 16 -8.41 11.44 3.97
N MET A 17 -8.39 12.77 4.12
CA MET A 17 -9.49 13.65 3.68
C MET A 17 -9.77 13.54 2.16
N ASN A 18 -8.74 13.31 1.36
CA ASN A 18 -8.85 13.17 -0.10
C ASN A 18 -9.19 11.75 -0.59
N GLY A 19 -9.44 10.83 0.34
CA GLY A 19 -9.83 9.44 0.05
C GLY A 19 -8.67 8.49 -0.25
N ARG A 20 -7.41 8.93 -0.11
CA ARG A 20 -6.20 8.07 -0.21
C ARG A 20 -5.98 7.36 1.12
N LYS A 21 -6.74 6.30 1.37
CA LYS A 21 -6.78 5.58 2.66
C LYS A 21 -5.55 4.70 2.89
N LEU A 22 -5.03 4.04 1.86
CA LEU A 22 -3.90 3.12 2.02
C LEU A 22 -2.61 3.87 2.38
N GLU A 23 -2.33 4.95 1.64
CA GLU A 23 -1.14 5.76 1.86
C GLU A 23 -1.26 6.62 3.11
N SER A 24 -2.45 7.18 3.39
CA SER A 24 -2.67 7.92 4.64
C SER A 24 -2.47 7.03 5.87
N LEU A 25 -2.96 5.79 5.85
CA LEU A 25 -2.72 4.82 6.92
C LEU A 25 -1.22 4.61 7.14
N LYS A 26 -0.46 4.41 6.06
CA LYS A 26 1.00 4.26 6.15
C LYS A 26 1.67 5.49 6.74
N LEU A 27 1.27 6.69 6.31
CA LEU A 27 1.80 7.95 6.84
C LEU A 27 1.42 8.17 8.31
N TYR A 28 0.23 7.74 8.74
CA TYR A 28 -0.13 7.74 10.16
C TYR A 28 0.79 6.83 10.96
N GLU A 29 1.01 5.59 10.52
CA GLU A 29 1.90 4.64 11.19
C GLU A 29 3.32 5.21 11.34
N ASP A 30 3.92 5.69 10.25
CA ASP A 30 5.27 6.25 10.24
C ASP A 30 5.35 7.53 11.09
N GLY A 31 4.33 8.40 11.00
CA GLY A 31 4.24 9.63 11.77
C GLY A 31 4.08 9.39 13.27
N ILE A 32 3.27 8.40 13.66
CA ILE A 32 3.07 7.98 15.05
C ILE A 32 4.37 7.38 15.59
N GLU A 33 5.07 6.53 14.83
CA GLU A 33 6.35 5.95 15.25
C GLU A 33 7.39 7.05 15.49
N ALA A 34 7.48 8.03 14.59
CA ALA A 34 8.35 9.19 14.74
C ALA A 34 8.01 10.00 16.00
N LEU A 35 6.73 10.31 16.21
CA LEU A 35 6.27 11.09 17.36
C LEU A 35 6.48 10.32 18.69
N LEU A 36 6.34 9.00 18.68
CA LEU A 36 6.62 8.15 19.84
C LEU A 36 8.10 8.21 20.24
N LYS A 37 9.01 8.18 19.26
CA LYS A 37 10.47 8.33 19.51
C LYS A 37 10.77 9.68 20.14
N GLU A 38 10.16 10.75 19.63
CA GLU A 38 10.33 12.10 20.18
C GLU A 38 9.73 12.25 21.58
N SER A 39 8.53 11.72 21.82
CA SER A 39 7.88 11.71 23.14
C SER A 39 8.71 11.01 24.20
N LYS A 40 9.44 9.95 23.83
CA LYS A 40 10.36 9.26 24.74
C LYS A 40 11.59 10.10 25.09
N ALA A 41 12.09 10.90 24.15
CA ALA A 41 13.25 11.76 24.33
C ALA A 41 12.92 13.11 25.01
N GLU A 42 11.64 13.50 25.07
CA GLU A 42 11.19 14.75 25.69
C GLU A 42 11.30 14.68 27.22
N THR A 43 11.89 15.74 27.80
CA THR A 43 12.13 15.87 29.24
C THR A 43 11.11 16.78 29.90
N ASP A 44 10.51 17.74 29.17
CA ASP A 44 9.47 18.60 29.70
C ASP A 44 8.16 17.80 29.91
N PRO A 45 7.63 17.72 31.15
CA PRO A 45 6.45 16.91 31.44
C PRO A 45 5.19 17.36 30.69
N LYS A 46 4.99 18.66 30.48
CA LYS A 46 3.81 19.20 29.80
C LYS A 46 3.85 18.88 28.31
N ARG A 47 5.00 19.08 27.66
CA ARG A 47 5.19 18.74 26.24
C ARG A 47 5.10 17.24 26.01
N LYS A 48 5.67 16.44 26.92
CA LYS A 48 5.55 14.98 26.87
C LYS A 48 4.10 14.52 26.95
N GLN A 49 3.32 15.07 27.88
CA GLN A 49 1.89 14.80 27.99
C GLN A 49 1.13 15.22 26.72
N HIS A 50 1.47 16.38 26.14
CA HIS A 50 0.88 16.83 24.87
C HIS A 50 1.16 15.86 23.72
N PHE A 51 2.40 15.37 23.58
CA PHE A 51 2.76 14.37 22.58
C PHE A 51 2.01 13.06 22.80
N GLN A 52 1.89 12.58 24.04
CA GLN A 52 1.13 11.37 24.36
C GLN A 52 -0.34 11.50 23.97
N ALA A 53 -0.97 12.64 24.27
CA ALA A 53 -2.34 12.91 23.86
C ALA A 53 -2.51 12.87 22.33
N LYS A 54 -1.57 13.49 21.60
CA LYS A 54 -1.58 13.48 20.13
C LYS A 54 -1.33 12.10 19.54
N ILE A 55 -0.44 11.30 20.12
CA ILE A 55 -0.21 9.91 19.71
C ILE A 55 -1.51 9.11 19.80
N VAL A 56 -2.24 9.22 20.90
CA VAL A 56 -3.54 8.53 21.08
C VAL A 56 -4.57 9.00 20.03
N GLU A 57 -4.65 10.31 19.78
CA GLU A 57 -5.55 10.87 18.76
C GLU A 57 -5.26 10.29 17.36
N TYR A 58 -3.99 10.28 16.95
CA TYR A 58 -3.60 9.75 15.64
C TYR A 58 -3.74 8.23 15.54
N MET A 59 -3.45 7.49 16.62
CA MET A 59 -3.68 6.03 16.67
C MET A 59 -5.15 5.69 16.50
N ASN A 60 -6.04 6.40 17.19
CA ASN A 60 -7.48 6.19 17.04
C ASN A 60 -7.94 6.44 15.60
N ARG A 61 -7.38 7.47 14.94
CA ARG A 61 -7.71 7.75 13.54
C ARG A 61 -7.16 6.67 12.59
N ALA A 62 -5.91 6.24 12.79
CA ALA A 62 -5.30 5.18 12.01
C ALA A 62 -6.12 3.87 12.08
N GLU A 63 -6.59 3.50 13.27
CA GLU A 63 -7.44 2.32 13.46
C GLU A 63 -8.77 2.44 12.71
N GLN A 64 -9.41 3.62 12.73
CA GLN A 64 -10.64 3.86 11.95
C GLN A 64 -10.40 3.72 10.43
N VAL A 65 -9.28 4.24 9.92
CA VAL A 65 -8.92 4.13 8.50
C VAL A 65 -8.65 2.65 8.14
N LYS A 66 -7.96 1.92 9.01
CA LYS A 66 -7.69 0.49 8.85
C LYS A 66 -8.97 -0.35 8.85
N ASP A 67 -9.91 -0.05 9.74
CA ASP A 67 -11.24 -0.67 9.77
C ASP A 67 -12.00 -0.42 8.47
N GLN A 68 -11.94 0.81 7.95
CA GLN A 68 -12.57 1.17 6.67
C GLN A 68 -12.00 0.35 5.51
N VAL A 69 -10.67 0.25 5.41
CA VAL A 69 -9.98 -0.57 4.40
C VAL A 69 -10.38 -2.05 4.54
N THR A 70 -10.44 -2.57 5.76
CA THR A 70 -10.83 -3.96 6.02
C THR A 70 -12.28 -4.23 5.60
N ARG A 71 -13.19 -3.29 5.85
CA ARG A 71 -14.59 -3.38 5.39
C ARG A 71 -14.70 -3.35 3.87
N TRP A 72 -13.84 -2.60 3.17
CA TRP A 72 -13.85 -2.62 1.69
C TRP A 72 -13.46 -3.99 1.14
N LYS A 73 -12.49 -4.67 1.77
CA LYS A 73 -12.11 -6.03 1.37
C LYS A 73 -13.26 -7.04 1.49
N SER A 74 -14.08 -6.93 2.54
CA SER A 74 -15.15 -7.88 2.83
C SER A 74 -16.51 -7.55 2.20
N ARG A 75 -16.69 -6.33 1.67
CA ARG A 75 -17.96 -5.87 1.06
C ARG A 75 -18.11 -6.23 -0.43
N GLY A 76 -17.19 -7.00 -1.01
CA GLY A 76 -17.23 -7.36 -2.42
C GLY A 76 -18.51 -8.11 -2.81
N GLU A 77 -19.24 -7.60 -3.78
CA GLU A 77 -20.30 -8.33 -4.49
C GLU A 77 -19.70 -8.97 -5.74
N ILE A 78 -20.05 -10.23 -6.04
CA ILE A 78 -19.66 -10.86 -7.30
C ILE A 78 -20.46 -10.18 -8.43
N ARG A 79 -19.79 -9.30 -9.18
CA ARG A 79 -20.36 -8.59 -10.33
C ARG A 79 -20.07 -9.29 -11.66
N ASP A 80 -18.92 -9.93 -11.78
CA ASP A 80 -18.51 -10.66 -12.97
C ASP A 80 -17.65 -11.86 -12.56
N LYS A 81 -17.67 -12.92 -13.38
CA LYS A 81 -16.86 -14.13 -13.20
C LYS A 81 -16.26 -14.53 -14.55
N MET A 82 -14.93 -14.53 -14.61
CA MET A 82 -14.18 -14.98 -15.77
C MET A 82 -13.60 -16.37 -15.51
N HIS A 83 -13.92 -17.34 -16.36
CA HIS A 83 -13.38 -18.69 -16.29
C HIS A 83 -12.27 -18.87 -17.33
N VAL A 84 -11.03 -19.06 -16.86
CA VAL A 84 -9.86 -19.30 -17.71
C VAL A 84 -9.58 -20.80 -17.70
N VAL A 85 -9.82 -21.46 -18.83
CA VAL A 85 -9.57 -22.91 -18.99
C VAL A 85 -8.10 -23.18 -19.33
N ASP A 86 -7.67 -24.42 -19.11
CA ASP A 86 -6.33 -24.84 -19.49
C ASP A 86 -6.06 -24.66 -20.99
N GLY A 87 -4.86 -24.21 -21.33
CA GLY A 87 -4.46 -23.86 -22.70
C GLY A 87 -5.14 -22.61 -23.29
N ALA A 88 -6.00 -21.91 -22.54
CA ALA A 88 -6.68 -20.73 -23.06
C ALA A 88 -5.73 -19.54 -23.25
N THR A 89 -5.95 -18.78 -24.31
CA THR A 89 -5.16 -17.58 -24.64
C THR A 89 -6.01 -16.31 -24.59
N GLY A 90 -5.34 -15.16 -24.65
CA GLY A 90 -6.00 -13.86 -24.69
C GLY A 90 -6.47 -13.33 -23.33
N TYR A 91 -5.94 -13.83 -22.22
CA TYR A 91 -6.24 -13.37 -20.85
C TYR A 91 -5.09 -12.52 -20.28
N SER A 92 -4.73 -11.46 -21.01
CA SER A 92 -3.75 -10.49 -20.50
C SER A 92 -4.30 -9.73 -19.29
N TYR A 93 -3.42 -9.10 -18.51
CA TYR A 93 -3.85 -8.20 -17.43
C TYR A 93 -4.76 -7.08 -17.92
N GLY A 94 -4.54 -6.56 -19.15
CA GLY A 94 -5.43 -5.59 -19.76
C GLY A 94 -6.86 -6.10 -19.91
N ARG A 95 -7.05 -7.35 -20.33
CA ARG A 95 -8.39 -7.96 -20.44
C ARG A 95 -9.03 -8.22 -19.08
N VAL A 96 -8.24 -8.69 -18.12
CA VAL A 96 -8.74 -9.07 -16.79
C VAL A 96 -9.09 -7.85 -15.95
N PHE A 97 -8.17 -6.87 -15.89
CA PHE A 97 -8.26 -5.72 -14.99
C PHE A 97 -8.63 -4.40 -15.66
N GLY A 98 -8.40 -4.25 -16.97
CA GLY A 98 -8.45 -2.94 -17.63
C GLY A 98 -9.80 -2.23 -17.50
N ARG A 99 -10.92 -2.96 -17.49
CA ARG A 99 -12.25 -2.36 -17.31
C ARG A 99 -12.49 -1.77 -15.91
N TYR A 100 -11.69 -2.18 -14.92
CA TYR A 100 -11.78 -1.71 -13.53
C TYR A 100 -10.74 -0.63 -13.22
N MET A 101 -9.75 -0.45 -14.10
CA MET A 101 -8.71 0.57 -13.99
C MET A 101 -9.19 1.87 -14.64
N THR A 102 -9.91 2.68 -13.86
CA THR A 102 -10.48 3.96 -14.31
C THR A 102 -9.71 5.15 -13.75
N ASP A 103 -10.01 6.35 -14.27
CA ASP A 103 -9.42 7.60 -13.79
C ASP A 103 -9.75 7.90 -12.31
N ASP A 104 -10.76 7.26 -11.72
CA ASP A 104 -11.14 7.43 -10.30
C ASP A 104 -10.23 6.65 -9.34
N VAL A 105 -9.45 5.69 -9.86
CA VAL A 105 -8.54 4.87 -9.05
C VAL A 105 -7.34 5.69 -8.62
N LYS A 106 -7.24 5.95 -7.31
CA LYS A 106 -6.12 6.69 -6.69
C LYS A 106 -5.08 5.80 -6.04
N GLU A 107 -5.49 4.61 -5.60
CA GLU A 107 -4.64 3.67 -4.90
C GLU A 107 -5.02 2.25 -5.30
N ILE A 108 -4.04 1.33 -5.27
CA ILE A 108 -4.26 -0.09 -5.52
C ILE A 108 -3.60 -0.90 -4.40
N LEU A 109 -4.32 -1.90 -3.88
CA LEU A 109 -3.79 -2.93 -3.00
C LEU A 109 -3.71 -4.26 -3.75
N VAL A 110 -2.53 -4.87 -3.76
CA VAL A 110 -2.29 -6.21 -4.29
C VAL A 110 -1.89 -7.13 -3.15
N GLU A 111 -2.64 -8.20 -2.95
CA GLU A 111 -2.33 -9.31 -2.05
C GLU A 111 -1.99 -10.54 -2.90
N GLU A 112 -0.71 -10.88 -2.97
CA GLU A 112 -0.22 -12.00 -3.77
C GLU A 112 0.93 -12.71 -3.04
N PRO A 113 0.71 -13.89 -2.45
CA PRO A 113 1.73 -14.59 -1.65
C PRO A 113 2.90 -15.17 -2.45
N TYR A 114 2.78 -15.22 -3.79
CA TYR A 114 3.75 -15.83 -4.69
C TYR A 114 4.45 -14.82 -5.59
N VAL A 115 4.84 -13.64 -5.09
CA VAL A 115 5.70 -12.72 -5.86
C VAL A 115 7.17 -12.96 -5.51
N ARG A 116 7.76 -14.07 -5.96
CA ARG A 116 9.11 -14.51 -5.53
C ARG A 116 10.05 -14.76 -6.71
N GLU A 117 9.63 -15.62 -7.64
CA GLU A 117 10.41 -16.01 -8.81
C GLU A 117 10.43 -14.90 -9.88
N HIS A 118 11.45 -14.92 -10.74
CA HIS A 118 11.65 -13.92 -11.78
C HIS A 118 10.39 -13.63 -12.61
N HIS A 119 9.71 -14.66 -13.10
CA HIS A 119 8.48 -14.50 -13.90
C HIS A 119 7.32 -13.89 -13.09
N GLN A 120 7.26 -14.13 -11.78
CA GLN A 120 6.24 -13.55 -10.89
C GLN A 120 6.52 -12.06 -10.66
N LEU A 121 7.80 -11.68 -10.58
CA LEU A 121 8.22 -10.29 -10.52
C LEU A 121 7.91 -9.56 -11.84
N CYS A 122 8.19 -10.18 -12.99
CA CYS A 122 7.81 -9.64 -14.30
C CYS A 122 6.29 -9.44 -14.41
N ASN A 123 5.50 -10.38 -13.89
CA ASN A 123 4.05 -10.27 -13.84
C ASN A 123 3.58 -9.04 -13.05
N LEU A 124 4.18 -8.78 -11.88
CA LEU A 124 3.89 -7.58 -11.09
C LEU A 124 4.28 -6.29 -11.85
N VAL A 125 5.41 -6.30 -12.57
CA VAL A 125 5.83 -5.15 -13.40
C VAL A 125 4.78 -4.89 -14.48
N MET A 126 4.38 -5.91 -15.24
CA MET A 126 3.35 -5.76 -16.30
C MET A 126 2.01 -5.27 -15.75
N PHE A 127 1.60 -5.75 -14.57
CA PHE A 127 0.41 -5.25 -13.89
C PHE A 127 0.56 -3.77 -13.51
N SER A 128 1.71 -3.39 -12.96
CA SER A 128 2.00 -2.01 -12.52
C SER A 128 2.05 -1.04 -13.71
N GLU A 129 2.63 -1.46 -14.83
CA GLU A 129 2.64 -0.70 -16.09
C GLU A 129 1.22 -0.46 -16.61
N LEU A 130 0.38 -1.49 -16.62
CA LEU A 130 -1.03 -1.35 -16.98
C LEU A 130 -1.75 -0.36 -16.05
N ALA A 131 -1.53 -0.48 -14.73
CA ALA A 131 -2.17 0.38 -13.74
C ALA A 131 -1.78 1.85 -13.92
N VAL A 132 -0.49 2.14 -14.09
CA VAL A 132 0.01 3.52 -14.29
C VAL A 132 -0.49 4.12 -15.61
N THR A 133 -0.57 3.31 -16.67
CA THR A 133 -1.04 3.79 -17.97
C THR A 133 -2.56 3.97 -18.04
N SER A 134 -3.32 3.17 -17.29
CA SER A 134 -4.79 3.18 -17.33
C SER A 134 -5.42 4.12 -16.29
N CYS A 135 -4.79 4.28 -15.11
CA CYS A 135 -5.34 5.07 -14.00
C CYS A 135 -4.60 6.42 -13.88
N LYS A 136 -5.11 7.50 -14.49
CA LYS A 136 -4.42 8.81 -14.49
C LYS A 136 -4.17 9.41 -13.11
N ASN A 137 -5.05 9.12 -12.15
CA ASN A 137 -4.98 9.66 -10.80
C ASN A 137 -4.33 8.69 -9.80
N LEU A 138 -3.74 7.58 -10.26
CA LEU A 138 -3.04 6.65 -9.40
C LEU A 138 -1.85 7.35 -8.73
N LYS A 139 -1.73 7.18 -7.42
CA LYS A 139 -0.65 7.76 -6.61
C LYS A 139 0.06 6.74 -5.72
N PHE A 140 -0.58 5.62 -5.42
CA PHE A 140 -0.04 4.66 -4.48
C PHE A 140 -0.37 3.21 -4.88
N ILE A 141 0.62 2.33 -4.81
CA ILE A 141 0.43 0.89 -4.94
C ILE A 141 1.02 0.22 -3.69
N LYS A 142 0.19 -0.56 -2.99
CA LYS A 142 0.62 -1.42 -1.87
C LYS A 142 0.65 -2.87 -2.33
N LEU A 143 1.79 -3.53 -2.15
CA LEU A 143 1.92 -4.98 -2.28
C LEU A 143 2.02 -5.60 -0.89
N LEU A 144 1.15 -6.56 -0.60
CA LEU A 144 1.27 -7.48 0.51
C LEU A 144 1.67 -8.85 -0.04
N THR A 145 2.82 -9.38 0.39
CA THR A 145 3.35 -10.65 -0.12
C THR A 145 4.10 -11.43 0.95
N VAL A 146 4.57 -12.62 0.61
CA VAL A 146 5.40 -13.45 1.50
C VAL A 146 6.86 -13.23 1.16
N ARG A 147 7.68 -12.98 2.19
CA ARG A 147 9.12 -12.80 2.04
C ARG A 147 9.78 -14.11 1.64
N GLU A 148 10.64 -14.04 0.64
CA GLU A 148 11.47 -15.16 0.23
C GLU A 148 12.63 -15.39 1.22
N GLN A 149 12.97 -16.66 1.49
CA GLN A 149 14.06 -17.05 2.39
C GLN A 149 15.36 -17.43 1.64
N LYS A 150 15.55 -16.92 0.42
CA LYS A 150 16.77 -17.15 -0.38
C LYS A 150 17.90 -16.20 0.05
N ASN A 151 19.15 -16.66 -0.08
CA ASN A 151 20.33 -15.88 0.33
C ASN A 151 20.63 -14.65 -0.56
N ASN A 152 20.07 -14.57 -1.78
CA ASN A 152 20.45 -13.58 -2.78
C ASN A 152 19.57 -12.32 -2.81
N ASP A 153 18.53 -12.24 -1.96
CA ASP A 153 17.55 -11.13 -1.87
C ASP A 153 17.12 -10.59 -3.26
N GLU A 154 16.86 -11.49 -4.21
CA GLU A 154 16.44 -11.10 -5.56
C GLU A 154 15.08 -10.40 -5.54
N GLN A 155 14.14 -10.93 -4.76
CA GLN A 155 12.84 -10.33 -4.51
C GLN A 155 12.96 -8.87 -4.03
N GLY A 156 13.76 -8.61 -2.98
CA GLY A 156 13.96 -7.27 -2.44
C GLY A 156 14.55 -6.28 -3.44
N ARG A 157 15.57 -6.70 -4.20
CA ARG A 157 16.20 -5.87 -5.25
C ARG A 157 15.23 -5.55 -6.39
N ALA A 158 14.42 -6.51 -6.80
CA ALA A 158 13.40 -6.29 -7.82
C ALA A 158 12.33 -5.30 -7.36
N PHE A 159 11.85 -5.42 -6.13
CA PHE A 159 10.88 -4.47 -5.57
C PHE A 159 11.46 -3.06 -5.41
N GLN A 160 12.73 -2.94 -5.02
CA GLN A 160 13.39 -1.64 -4.96
C GLN A 160 13.50 -1.00 -6.35
N THR A 161 13.85 -1.78 -7.37
CA THR A 161 13.90 -1.31 -8.75
C THR A 161 12.53 -0.84 -9.25
N LEU A 162 11.47 -1.62 -8.98
CA LEU A 162 10.11 -1.25 -9.33
C LEU A 162 9.67 0.02 -8.58
N LYS A 163 10.00 0.13 -7.29
CA LYS A 163 9.73 1.33 -6.49
C LYS A 163 10.34 2.58 -7.10
N ASP A 164 11.61 2.52 -7.48
CA ASP A 164 12.32 3.66 -8.07
C ASP A 164 11.76 4.01 -9.46
N SER A 165 11.30 3.02 -10.22
CA SER A 165 10.65 3.23 -11.51
C SER A 165 9.29 3.92 -11.37
N LEU A 166 8.42 3.40 -10.50
CA LEU A 166 7.08 3.96 -10.25
C LEU A 166 7.15 5.38 -9.67
N LYS A 167 8.14 5.65 -8.82
CA LYS A 167 8.34 6.98 -8.25
C LYS A 167 8.61 8.04 -9.33
N LYS A 168 9.32 7.69 -10.41
CA LYS A 168 9.53 8.60 -11.55
C LYS A 168 8.23 8.94 -12.28
N GLN A 169 7.22 8.08 -12.18
CA GLN A 169 5.87 8.31 -12.70
C GLN A 169 4.94 8.98 -11.67
N GLY A 170 5.46 9.38 -10.50
CA GLY A 170 4.68 10.01 -9.44
C GLY A 170 3.78 9.05 -8.67
N VAL A 171 4.08 7.75 -8.70
CA VAL A 171 3.39 6.70 -7.95
C VAL A 171 4.32 6.12 -6.90
N GLU A 172 3.92 6.19 -5.63
CA GLU A 172 4.66 5.58 -4.53
C GLU A 172 4.33 4.08 -4.43
N PHE A 173 5.35 3.25 -4.25
CA PHE A 173 5.21 1.80 -4.11
C PHE A 173 5.69 1.34 -2.74
N PHE A 174 4.83 0.59 -2.05
CA PHE A 174 5.09 0.08 -0.71
C PHE A 174 4.90 -1.45 -0.68
N VAL A 175 5.87 -2.15 -0.09
CA VAL A 175 5.82 -3.60 0.10
C VAL A 175 5.74 -3.91 1.58
N GLU A 176 4.76 -4.71 1.95
CA GLU A 176 4.59 -5.29 3.27
C GLU A 176 4.70 -6.81 3.17
N TYR A 177 5.35 -7.42 4.16
CA TYR A 177 5.53 -8.86 4.20
C TYR A 177 4.67 -9.48 5.30
N SER A 178 3.91 -10.51 4.96
CA SER A 178 3.18 -11.34 5.92
C SER A 178 3.49 -12.82 5.69
N ALA A 179 3.80 -13.55 6.76
CA ALA A 179 4.11 -14.97 6.67
C ALA A 179 2.87 -15.85 6.44
N ASN A 180 1.70 -15.39 6.88
CA ASN A 180 0.47 -16.16 6.91
C ASN A 180 -0.55 -15.57 5.93
N MET A 181 -0.26 -15.74 4.63
CA MET A 181 -1.14 -15.30 3.54
C MET A 181 -1.54 -16.47 2.65
N HIS A 182 -2.83 -16.54 2.35
CA HIS A 182 -3.40 -17.54 1.45
C HIS A 182 -4.29 -16.89 0.39
N ASP A 183 -5.05 -15.87 0.80
CA ASP A 183 -5.95 -15.16 -0.08
C ASP A 183 -5.16 -14.34 -1.12
N ARG A 184 -5.75 -14.25 -2.31
CA ARG A 184 -5.23 -13.45 -3.43
C ARG A 184 -6.28 -12.41 -3.79
N GLN A 185 -5.90 -11.14 -3.76
CA GLN A 185 -6.85 -10.04 -3.97
C GLN A 185 -6.17 -8.86 -4.64
N VAL A 186 -6.91 -8.18 -5.51
CA VAL A 186 -6.58 -6.83 -6.00
C VAL A 186 -7.77 -5.93 -5.66
N MET A 187 -7.51 -4.80 -5.01
CA MET A 187 -8.52 -3.82 -4.60
C MET A 187 -8.13 -2.43 -5.03
#